data_AF-A0A2G9EFJ8-F1
#
_entry.id   AF-A0A2G9EFJ8-F1
#
_cell.length_a   1.000
_cell.length_b   1.000
_cell.length_c   1.000
_cell.angle_alpha   90.00
_cell.angle_beta   90.00
_cell.angle_gamma   90.00
#
_symmetry.space_group_name_H-M   'P 1'
#
loop_
_entity.id
_entity.type
_entity.pdbx_description
1 polymer ?
#
loop_
_entity_poly.entity_id
_entity_poly.type
_entity_poly.pdbx_seq_one_letter_code
_entity_poly.pdbx_strand_id
1 'polypeptide(L)'
;MMDYKTIKKYIGKKIKIKFTEDFLIEQKKNCKKIEEENKLQDQSYDTQRLLKEKGLSSVNEIDFSEGVLTRIDIVSDYTTDEDYSVIIDNYKSVYLSYIESIEEVE
;
A
#
# COMPACT_ATOMS: atom_id res chain seq x y z
N MET A 1 15.82 -0.49 -5.23
CA MET A 1 14.94 -0.38 -4.04
C MET A 1 15.09 1.02 -3.50
N MET A 2 13.99 1.75 -3.31
CA MET A 2 14.07 3.11 -2.74
C MET A 2 14.53 3.05 -1.29
N ASP A 3 15.44 3.94 -0.91
CA ASP A 3 15.92 4.03 0.47
C ASP A 3 14.98 4.89 1.34
N TYR A 4 14.99 4.60 2.64
CA TYR A 4 14.19 5.31 3.64
C TYR A 4 14.38 6.83 3.63
N LYS A 5 15.62 7.33 3.44
CA LYS A 5 15.90 8.78 3.47
C LYS A 5 15.25 9.50 2.30
N THR A 6 15.21 8.85 1.13
CA THR A 6 14.56 9.36 -0.07
C THR A 6 13.05 9.47 0.14
N ILE A 7 12.41 8.43 0.69
CA ILE A 7 10.95 8.39 0.87
C ILE A 7 10.48 9.32 1.98
N LYS A 8 11.27 9.49 3.03
CA LYS A 8 10.93 10.37 4.17
C LYS A 8 10.61 11.80 3.74
N LYS A 9 11.17 12.28 2.62
CA LYS A 9 10.91 13.62 2.07
C LYS A 9 9.48 13.83 1.59
N TYR A 10 8.76 12.74 1.32
CA TYR A 10 7.39 12.77 0.83
C TYR A 10 6.35 12.74 1.96
N ILE A 11 6.75 12.62 3.23
CA ILE A 11 5.80 12.60 4.35
C ILE A 11 5.00 13.91 4.40
N GLY A 12 3.68 13.78 4.52
CA GLY A 12 2.71 14.88 4.47
C GLY A 12 2.33 15.33 3.06
N LYS A 13 2.96 14.76 2.03
CA LYS A 13 2.72 15.12 0.62
C LYS A 13 1.80 14.13 -0.05
N LYS A 14 1.01 14.63 -1.00
CA LYS A 14 0.27 13.79 -1.93
C LYS A 14 1.25 13.19 -2.94
N ILE A 15 1.20 11.88 -3.10
CA ILE A 15 2.12 11.12 -3.93
C ILE A 15 1.38 10.16 -4.86
N LYS A 16 2.07 9.82 -5.95
CA LYS A 16 1.74 8.73 -6.86
C LYS A 16 2.86 7.70 -6.87
N ILE A 17 2.48 6.44 -6.83
CA ILE A 17 3.35 5.27 -6.73
C ILE A 17 3.34 4.54 -8.06
N LYS A 18 4.53 4.29 -8.60
CA LYS A 18 4.73 3.32 -9.67
C LYS A 18 5.20 2.01 -9.05
N PHE A 19 4.48 0.93 -9.32
CA PHE A 19 4.82 -0.40 -8.80
C PHE A 19 5.85 -1.10 -9.69
N THR A 20 6.64 -2.00 -9.10
CA THR A 20 7.60 -2.82 -9.84
C THR A 20 6.91 -3.78 -10.82
N GLU A 21 7.58 -4.11 -11.92
CA GLU A 21 7.05 -5.05 -12.91
C GLU A 21 6.77 -6.43 -12.30
N ASP A 22 7.66 -6.92 -11.43
CA ASP A 22 7.51 -8.20 -10.74
C ASP A 22 6.22 -8.25 -9.91
N PHE A 23 5.94 -7.20 -9.12
CA PHE A 23 4.71 -7.09 -8.35
C PHE A 23 3.48 -7.09 -9.28
N LEU A 24 3.51 -6.33 -10.38
CA LEU A 24 2.40 -6.29 -11.33
C LEU A 24 2.15 -7.64 -12.02
N ILE A 25 3.21 -8.41 -12.31
CA ILE A 25 3.11 -9.76 -12.85
C ILE A 25 2.52 -10.72 -11.81
N GLU A 26 2.96 -10.62 -10.56
CA GLU A 26 2.46 -11.44 -9.46
C GLU A 26 0.97 -11.19 -9.21
N GLN A 27 0.56 -9.91 -9.16
CA GLN A 27 -0.84 -9.52 -9.04
C GLN A 27 -1.69 -10.14 -10.15
N LYS A 28 -1.21 -10.12 -11.40
CA LYS A 28 -1.91 -10.73 -12.55
C LYS A 28 -2.00 -12.25 -12.46
N LYS A 29 -0.95 -12.93 -12.01
CA LYS A 29 -0.92 -14.40 -11.85
C LYS A 29 -1.85 -14.85 -10.74
N ASN A 30 -1.94 -14.07 -9.66
CA ASN A 30 -2.65 -14.42 -8.44
C ASN A 30 -4.05 -13.78 -8.32
N CYS A 31 -4.60 -13.18 -9.39
CA CYS A 31 -5.87 -12.44 -9.36
C CYS A 31 -7.00 -13.15 -8.59
N LYS A 32 -7.20 -14.47 -8.82
CA LYS A 32 -8.26 -15.22 -8.12
C LYS A 32 -8.03 -15.33 -6.62
N LYS A 33 -6.78 -15.60 -6.22
CA LYS A 33 -6.39 -15.71 -4.81
C LYS A 33 -6.56 -14.36 -4.11
N ILE A 34 -6.15 -13.28 -4.78
CA ILE A 34 -6.31 -11.89 -4.29
C ILE A 34 -7.79 -11.55 -4.15
N GLU A 35 -8.64 -11.93 -5.10
CA GLU A 35 -10.08 -11.69 -5.02
C GLU A 35 -10.72 -12.42 -3.82
N GLU A 36 -10.29 -13.65 -3.53
CA GLU A 36 -10.75 -14.41 -2.36
C GLU A 36 -10.25 -13.80 -1.04
N GLU A 37 -8.99 -13.37 -0.98
CA GLU A 37 -8.42 -12.67 0.17
C GLU A 37 -9.13 -11.34 0.44
N ASN A 38 -9.44 -10.58 -0.62
CA ASN A 38 -10.17 -9.31 -0.53
C ASN A 38 -11.60 -9.52 -0.04
N LYS A 39 -12.30 -10.57 -0.48
CA LYS A 39 -13.63 -10.93 0.05
C LYS A 39 -13.59 -11.26 1.54
N LEU A 40 -12.55 -11.92 2.01
CA LEU A 40 -12.35 -12.20 3.43
C LEU A 40 -12.04 -10.92 4.21
N GLN A 41 -11.21 -10.04 3.66
CA GLN A 41 -10.91 -8.74 4.28
C GLN A 41 -12.14 -7.84 4.36
N ASP A 42 -12.99 -7.81 3.33
CA ASP A 42 -14.25 -7.06 3.30
C ASP A 42 -15.24 -7.50 4.42
N GLN A 43 -15.06 -8.68 5.00
CA GLN A 43 -15.86 -9.19 6.11
C GLN A 43 -15.33 -8.78 7.49
N SER A 44 -14.10 -8.26 7.57
CA SER A 44 -13.51 -7.82 8.84
C SER A 44 -14.18 -6.53 9.34
N TYR A 45 -14.43 -6.46 10.65
CA TYR A 45 -15.05 -5.30 11.28
C TYR A 45 -14.26 -4.00 11.04
N ASP A 46 -12.93 -4.06 11.20
CA ASP A 46 -12.06 -2.91 11.03
C ASP A 46 -12.04 -2.43 9.57
N THR A 47 -12.01 -3.37 8.62
CA THR A 47 -12.09 -3.07 7.19
C THR A 47 -13.42 -2.42 6.84
N GLN A 48 -14.55 -2.97 7.30
CA GLN A 48 -15.87 -2.40 7.03
C GLN A 48 -16.02 -0.99 7.60
N ARG A 49 -15.49 -0.73 8.79
CA ARG A 49 -15.49 0.61 9.39
C ARG A 49 -14.70 1.58 8.52
N LEU A 50 -13.50 1.20 8.10
CA LEU A 50 -12.65 2.00 7.23
C LEU A 50 -13.29 2.29 5.87
N LEU A 51 -13.83 1.25 5.20
CA LEU A 51 -14.51 1.40 3.91
C LEU A 51 -15.67 2.39 4.02
N LYS A 52 -16.48 2.27 5.08
CA LYS A 52 -17.59 3.20 5.35
C LYS A 52 -17.12 4.64 5.60
N GLU A 53 -16.05 4.83 6.38
CA GLU A 53 -15.46 6.16 6.61
C GLU A 53 -14.95 6.80 5.31
N LYS A 54 -14.57 6.00 4.32
CA LYS A 54 -14.07 6.44 3.00
C LYS A 54 -15.13 6.43 1.90
N GLY A 55 -16.36 6.01 2.18
CA GLY A 55 -17.43 5.89 1.18
C GLY A 55 -17.19 4.80 0.14
N LEU A 56 -16.41 3.77 0.49
CA LEU A 56 -16.10 2.62 -0.35
C LEU A 56 -16.96 1.42 0.06
N SER A 57 -17.17 0.50 -0.87
CA SER A 57 -17.95 -0.74 -0.68
C SER A 57 -17.07 -2.00 -0.61
N SER A 58 -15.85 -1.96 -1.16
CA SER A 58 -14.89 -3.07 -1.13
C SER A 58 -13.45 -2.55 -1.08
N VAL A 59 -12.54 -3.35 -0.50
CA VAL A 59 -11.09 -3.10 -0.55
C VAL A 59 -10.54 -3.04 -1.98
N ASN A 60 -11.22 -3.66 -2.96
CA ASN A 60 -10.86 -3.56 -4.38
C ASN A 60 -10.97 -2.14 -4.94
N GLU A 61 -11.77 -1.27 -4.31
CA GLU A 61 -11.93 0.13 -4.71
C GLU A 61 -10.86 1.04 -4.08
N ILE A 62 -10.02 0.50 -3.19
CA ILE A 62 -8.90 1.23 -2.61
C ILE A 62 -7.80 1.36 -3.67
N ASP A 63 -7.57 2.58 -4.13
CA ASP A 63 -6.41 2.89 -4.96
C ASP A 63 -5.14 2.99 -4.09
N PHE A 64 -4.26 2.00 -4.21
CA PHE A 64 -2.94 1.98 -3.55
C PHE A 64 -1.87 2.77 -4.29
N SER A 65 -2.17 3.27 -5.50
CA SER A 65 -1.23 3.98 -6.34
C SER A 65 -1.15 5.48 -6.06
N GLU A 66 -2.11 6.05 -5.31
CA GLU A 66 -2.13 7.49 -5.00
C GLU A 66 -2.68 7.78 -3.59
N GLY A 67 -2.17 8.84 -2.97
CA GLY A 67 -2.71 9.39 -1.72
C GLY A 67 -1.66 10.20 -0.96
N VAL A 68 -1.96 10.60 0.28
CA VAL A 68 -1.03 11.35 1.13
C VAL A 68 -0.13 10.37 1.89
N LEU A 69 1.19 10.46 1.70
CA LEU A 69 2.12 9.66 2.51
C LEU A 69 2.11 10.17 3.95
N THR A 70 1.58 9.40 4.89
CA THR A 70 1.50 9.83 6.29
C THR A 70 2.71 9.42 7.12
N ARG A 71 3.22 8.20 6.94
CA ARG A 71 4.40 7.71 7.67
C ARG A 71 5.04 6.52 6.96
N ILE A 72 6.18 6.10 7.49
CA ILE A 72 6.91 4.90 7.06
C ILE A 72 7.01 4.00 8.28
N ASP A 73 6.53 2.76 8.17
CA ASP A 73 6.59 1.75 9.21
C ASP A 73 7.71 0.74 8.89
N ILE A 74 8.33 0.18 9.92
CA ILE A 74 9.31 -0.91 9.79
C ILE A 74 8.53 -2.22 9.89
N VAL A 75 8.61 -3.05 8.86
CA VAL A 75 8.08 -4.40 8.84
C VAL A 75 9.24 -5.33 9.21
N SER A 76 9.38 -5.59 10.50
CA SER A 76 10.30 -6.64 10.96
C SER A 76 9.55 -7.98 10.96
N ASP A 77 9.69 -8.75 9.89
CA ASP A 77 9.57 -10.19 10.04
C ASP A 77 10.79 -10.69 10.82
N TYR A 78 10.69 -11.80 11.54
CA TYR A 78 11.76 -12.35 12.41
C TYR A 78 13.08 -12.72 11.67
N THR A 79 13.24 -12.28 10.43
CA THR A 79 14.37 -12.41 9.53
C THR A 79 15.12 -11.08 9.44
N THR A 80 16.45 -11.13 9.29
CA THR A 80 17.40 -10.00 9.39
C THR A 80 17.27 -8.88 8.35
N ASP A 81 16.26 -8.90 7.47
CA ASP A 81 16.02 -7.86 6.48
C ASP A 81 14.86 -6.98 6.95
N GLU A 82 15.18 -5.77 7.40
CA GLU A 82 14.18 -4.73 7.68
C GLU A 82 13.47 -4.37 6.37
N ASP A 83 12.27 -4.91 6.11
CA ASP A 83 11.43 -4.38 5.06
C ASP A 83 10.69 -3.15 5.60
N TYR A 84 10.44 -2.18 4.75
CA TYR A 84 9.78 -0.93 5.12
C TYR A 84 8.46 -0.86 4.37
N SER A 85 7.45 -0.25 4.97
CA SER A 85 6.22 0.07 4.26
C SER A 85 5.89 1.55 4.38
N VAL A 86 5.31 2.10 3.32
CA VAL A 86 4.69 3.43 3.36
C VAL A 86 3.24 3.31 3.76
N ILE A 87 2.81 4.18 4.66
CA ILE A 87 1.41 4.32 5.06
C ILE A 87 0.82 5.53 4.35
N ILE A 88 -0.14 5.29 3.47
CA ILE A 88 -0.83 6.29 2.66
C ILE A 88 -2.23 6.51 3.25
N ASP A 89 -2.65 7.77 3.33
CA ASP A 89 -3.95 8.23 3.83
C ASP A 89 -4.31 7.75 5.25
N ASN A 90 -3.31 7.34 6.05
CA ASN A 90 -3.43 6.70 7.36
C ASN A 90 -3.99 5.27 7.38
N TYR A 91 -4.14 4.59 6.25
CA TYR A 91 -4.72 3.24 6.24
C TYR A 91 -4.17 2.28 5.19
N LYS A 92 -3.55 2.77 4.12
CA LYS A 92 -3.01 1.92 3.05
C LYS A 92 -1.53 1.65 3.34
N SER A 93 -1.16 0.39 3.55
CA SER A 93 0.25 0.01 3.68
C SER A 93 0.76 -0.54 2.35
N VAL A 94 1.89 -0.03 1.86
CA VAL A 94 2.55 -0.52 0.64
C VAL A 94 4.02 -0.78 0.95
N TYR A 95 4.49 -2.01 0.70
CA TYR A 95 5.89 -2.38 0.92
C TYR A 95 6.82 -1.66 -0.05
N LEU A 96 7.98 -1.21 0.42
CA LEU A 96 8.98 -0.55 -0.42
C LEU A 96 9.51 -1.47 -1.52
N SER A 97 9.57 -2.77 -1.26
CA SER A 97 9.95 -3.80 -2.23
C SER A 97 9.03 -3.81 -3.46
N TYR A 98 7.78 -3.35 -3.33
CA TYR A 98 6.81 -3.28 -4.44
C TYR A 98 6.86 -1.96 -5.21
N ILE A 99 7.63 -0.98 -4.74
CA ILE A 99 7.64 0.35 -5.34
C ILE A 99 8.86 0.55 -6.23
N GLU A 100 8.59 0.87 -7.50
CA GLU A 100 9.60 1.27 -8.48
C GLU A 100 9.98 2.75 -8.30
N SER A 101 8.99 3.65 -8.22
CA SER A 101 9.21 5.08 -8.01
C SER A 101 8.04 5.76 -7.30
N ILE A 102 8.32 6.91 -6.67
CA ILE A 102 7.35 7.81 -6.06
C ILE A 102 7.48 9.19 -6.71
N GLU A 103 6.35 9.77 -7.07
CA GLU A 103 6.25 11.14 -7.58
C GLU A 103 5.33 11.95 -6.67
N GLU A 104 5.68 13.20 -6.40
CA GLU A 104 4.80 14.14 -5.72
C GLU A 104 3.78 14.68 -6.72
N VAL A 105 2.52 14.78 -6.31
CA VAL A 105 1.41 15.29 -7.13
C VAL A 105 0.76 16.47 -6.39
N GLU A 106 0.59 17.59 -7.08
CA GLU A 106 -0.11 18.79 -6.55
C GLU A 106 -1.62 18.59 -6.42
#